data_AF-T1J6B1-F1
#
_entry.id   AF-T1J6B1-F1
#
_cell.length_a   1.000
_cell.length_b   1.000
_cell.length_c   1.000
_cell.angle_alpha   90.00
_cell.angle_beta   90.00
_cell.angle_gamma   90.00
#
_symmetry.space_group_name_H-M   'P 1'
#
loop_
_entity.id
_entity.type
_entity.pdbx_description
1 polymer ?
#
loop_
_entity_poly.entity_id
_entity_poly.type
_entity_poly.pdbx_seq_one_letter_code
_entity_poly.pdbx_strand_id
1 'polypeptide(L)'
;MKCQRWLYTTDEYEIRGNLQTLYLKNNKKIYTLDEYALREGEDGQEAIVCVNENPAEDIETLMSDIVYIYSAAWIISITSLAIAFVLCIAVRGLTTFRAVMPCFVASLFVSYIILVVRALGPLPSSLTCYSYGVGLQFSFLAAFFWLNVIAFDLWRSISTPVISPGPLRLLAYMTYGWGCPLLFVGTAVAFDKIKDLQIASTFRPRFEQECWFHAPEARFAFFYAPISAILIINLIFFILTLFAIRSKVVAQEVEKHHSLWRLSIELAIIMGLCWIMEVVSWAVGGDASYWYATDIINALQGLFVLIIIARRPNVTTWVKQSLGGRSNDVEKGSTFSYVQQETK
;
A
#
# COMPACT_ATOMS: atom_id res chain seq x y z
N MET A 1 -46.14 16.91 10.16
CA MET A 1 -44.77 16.38 10.07
C MET A 1 -44.72 15.25 9.04
N LYS A 2 -43.91 15.39 7.98
CA LYS A 2 -43.63 14.38 6.94
C LYS A 2 -42.33 13.64 7.31
N CYS A 3 -42.39 12.78 8.30
CA CYS A 3 -41.26 12.00 8.81
C CYS A 3 -41.70 10.54 8.93
N GLN A 4 -40.76 9.59 8.92
CA GLN A 4 -41.07 8.23 9.32
C GLN A 4 -41.26 8.19 10.84
N ARG A 5 -42.38 7.61 11.30
CA ARG A 5 -42.79 7.63 12.71
C ARG A 5 -42.61 6.26 13.31
N TRP A 6 -41.96 6.22 14.47
CA TRP A 6 -41.80 5.03 15.27
C TRP A 6 -42.49 5.20 16.61
N LEU A 7 -43.13 4.14 17.08
CA LEU A 7 -43.84 4.10 18.36
C LEU A 7 -42.93 3.45 19.40
N TYR A 8 -42.89 4.06 20.57
CA TYR A 8 -42.12 3.58 21.72
C TYR A 8 -43.01 3.55 22.96
N THR A 9 -42.89 2.48 23.73
CA THR A 9 -43.65 2.30 24.98
C THR A 9 -42.93 2.97 26.16
N THR A 10 -43.63 3.14 27.28
CA THR A 10 -43.12 3.82 28.49
C THR A 10 -41.81 3.25 29.03
N ASP A 11 -41.53 1.97 28.78
CA ASP A 11 -40.29 1.33 29.20
C ASP A 11 -39.07 1.77 28.35
N GLU A 12 -39.31 2.25 27.13
CA GLU A 12 -38.28 2.52 26.12
C GLU A 12 -37.83 3.98 26.12
N TYR A 13 -38.59 4.90 26.70
CA TYR A 13 -38.27 6.33 26.76
C TYR A 13 -38.32 6.91 28.19
N GLU A 14 -37.75 8.09 28.35
CA GLU A 14 -37.80 8.89 29.57
C GLU A 14 -38.03 10.36 29.20
N ILE A 15 -38.97 11.02 29.86
CA ILE A 15 -39.24 12.45 29.62
C ILE A 15 -38.44 13.27 30.63
N ARG A 16 -37.67 14.25 30.14
CA ARG A 16 -36.84 15.12 30.96
C ARG A 16 -37.22 16.59 30.80
N GLY A 17 -37.08 17.35 31.89
CA GLY A 17 -37.27 18.81 31.90
C GLY A 17 -38.71 19.24 31.60
N ASN A 18 -39.69 18.80 32.41
CA ASN A 18 -41.10 19.19 32.28
C ASN A 18 -41.67 19.07 30.85
N LEU A 19 -41.54 17.89 30.23
CA LEU A 19 -42.05 17.60 28.87
C LEU A 19 -41.35 18.36 27.73
N GLN A 20 -40.16 18.92 27.94
CA GLN A 20 -39.42 19.59 26.86
C GLN A 20 -38.62 18.64 25.98
N THR A 21 -38.15 17.53 26.56
CA THR A 21 -37.28 16.58 25.85
C THR A 21 -37.67 15.14 26.16
N LEU A 22 -37.64 14.31 25.12
CA LEU A 22 -37.84 12.88 25.22
C LEU A 22 -36.51 12.17 24.95
N TYR A 23 -36.06 11.38 25.92
CA TYR A 23 -34.83 10.60 25.86
C TYR A 23 -35.17 9.14 25.54
N LEU A 24 -34.67 8.62 24.42
CA LEU A 24 -34.83 7.21 24.05
C LEU A 24 -33.70 6.37 24.64
N LYS A 25 -34.04 5.37 25.45
CA LYS A 25 -33.05 4.56 26.19
C LYS A 25 -32.21 3.66 25.28
N ASN A 26 -32.81 3.16 24.19
CA ASN A 26 -32.18 2.19 23.29
C ASN A 26 -31.02 2.82 22.48
N ASN A 27 -31.27 3.95 21.83
CA ASN A 27 -30.28 4.63 20.98
C ASN A 27 -29.63 5.86 21.64
N LYS A 28 -30.00 6.18 22.89
CA LYS A 28 -29.51 7.32 23.68
C LYS A 28 -29.71 8.69 23.00
N LYS A 29 -30.65 8.82 22.06
CA LYS A 29 -30.96 10.09 21.40
C LYS A 29 -31.99 10.90 22.20
N ILE A 30 -31.89 12.22 22.09
CA ILE A 30 -32.80 13.18 22.70
C ILE A 30 -33.61 13.83 21.58
N TYR A 31 -34.92 13.89 21.77
CA TYR A 31 -35.86 14.49 20.82
C TYR A 31 -36.57 15.67 21.49
N THR A 32 -36.77 16.73 20.74
CA THR A 32 -37.43 17.96 21.20
C THR A 32 -38.93 17.94 20.89
N LEU A 33 -39.70 18.88 21.44
CA LEU A 33 -41.17 18.97 21.29
C LEU A 33 -41.66 18.98 19.83
N ASP A 34 -40.81 19.40 18.88
CA ASP A 34 -41.13 19.41 17.44
C ASP A 34 -40.83 18.06 16.75
N GLU A 35 -40.29 17.09 17.48
CA GLU A 35 -39.78 15.81 16.95
C GLU A 35 -40.45 14.60 17.59
N TYR A 36 -41.26 14.77 18.64
CA TYR A 36 -42.07 13.70 19.21
C TYR A 36 -43.46 14.18 19.60
N ALA A 37 -44.42 13.25 19.62
CA ALA A 37 -45.76 13.46 20.13
C ALA A 37 -46.14 12.31 21.07
N LEU A 38 -46.92 12.61 22.11
CA LEU A 38 -47.43 11.60 23.02
C LEU A 38 -48.86 11.22 22.64
N ARG A 39 -49.18 9.93 22.73
CA ARG A 39 -50.50 9.38 22.47
C ARG A 39 -50.90 8.44 23.61
N GLU A 40 -52.18 8.36 23.93
CA GLU A 40 -52.70 7.29 24.78
C GLU A 40 -52.96 6.03 23.94
N GLY A 41 -52.26 4.95 24.30
CA GLY A 41 -52.42 3.60 23.76
C GLY A 41 -53.17 2.69 24.75
N GLU A 42 -53.36 1.43 24.36
CA GLU A 42 -54.09 0.44 25.18
C GLU A 42 -53.34 0.06 26.46
N ASP A 43 -52.00 0.08 26.45
CA ASP A 43 -51.13 -0.28 27.58
C ASP A 43 -50.48 0.93 28.30
N GLY A 44 -50.89 2.17 27.96
CA GLY A 44 -50.39 3.39 28.58
C GLY A 44 -50.02 4.49 27.59
N GLN A 45 -49.21 5.45 28.04
CA GLN A 45 -48.77 6.57 27.20
C GLN A 45 -47.65 6.11 26.26
N GLU A 46 -47.84 6.28 24.95
CA GLU A 46 -46.88 5.93 23.90
C GLU A 46 -46.26 7.19 23.31
N ALA A 47 -44.97 7.12 23.00
CA ALA A 47 -44.25 8.18 22.31
C ALA A 47 -44.14 7.88 20.82
N ILE A 48 -44.64 8.79 20.00
CA ILE A 48 -44.47 8.79 18.55
C ILE A 48 -43.29 9.70 18.24
N VAL A 49 -42.17 9.14 17.84
CA VAL A 49 -40.97 9.90 17.50
C VAL A 49 -40.84 10.00 15.98
N CYS A 50 -40.66 11.23 15.49
CA CYS A 50 -40.21 11.47 14.13
C CYS A 50 -38.72 11.11 14.04
N VAL A 51 -38.43 9.96 13.43
CA VAL A 51 -37.07 9.62 13.09
C VAL A 51 -36.82 10.21 11.71
N ASN A 52 -36.07 11.33 11.67
CA ASN A 52 -35.41 11.77 10.45
C ASN A 52 -34.25 10.80 10.17
N GLU A 53 -34.59 9.56 9.82
CA GLU A 53 -33.64 8.63 9.21
C GLU A 53 -33.44 9.16 7.79
N ASN A 54 -32.40 9.97 7.60
CA ASN A 54 -31.81 10.16 6.29
C ASN A 54 -30.71 9.09 6.17
N PRO A 55 -31.00 7.85 5.75
CA PRO A 55 -29.97 6.83 5.55
C PRO A 55 -28.89 7.31 4.57
N ALA A 56 -29.20 8.26 3.70
CA ALA A 56 -28.23 8.93 2.83
C ALA A 56 -27.17 9.74 3.62
N GLU A 57 -27.55 10.40 4.72
CA GLU A 57 -26.67 11.25 5.54
C GLU A 57 -25.73 10.42 6.43
N ASP A 58 -26.24 9.31 6.98
CA ASP A 58 -25.43 8.34 7.74
C ASP A 58 -24.43 7.60 6.83
N ILE A 59 -24.83 7.23 5.61
CA ILE A 59 -23.94 6.61 4.62
C ILE A 59 -22.87 7.59 4.12
N GLU A 60 -23.24 8.85 3.85
CA GLU A 60 -22.30 9.88 3.42
C GLU A 60 -21.26 10.19 4.51
N THR A 61 -21.68 10.24 5.77
CA THR A 61 -20.78 10.43 6.93
C THR A 61 -19.82 9.26 7.08
N LEU A 62 -20.31 8.01 7.01
CA LEU A 62 -19.48 6.81 7.10
C LEU A 62 -18.47 6.72 5.95
N MET A 63 -18.90 7.01 4.72
CA MET A 63 -18.02 7.03 3.54
C MET A 63 -16.93 8.10 3.69
N SER A 64 -17.29 9.28 4.21
CA SER A 64 -16.36 10.36 4.51
C SER A 64 -15.31 9.93 5.55
N ASP A 65 -15.73 9.36 6.68
CA ASP A 65 -14.83 8.91 7.74
C ASP A 65 -13.82 7.87 7.25
N ILE A 66 -14.27 6.91 6.43
CA ILE A 66 -13.41 5.87 5.84
C ILE A 66 -12.34 6.49 4.92
N VAL A 67 -12.73 7.47 4.08
CA VAL A 67 -11.78 8.17 3.20
C VAL A 67 -10.70 8.88 4.03
N TYR A 68 -11.05 9.51 5.15
CA TYR A 68 -10.07 10.13 6.05
C TYR A 68 -9.13 9.11 6.71
N ILE A 69 -9.66 7.95 7.13
CA ILE A 69 -8.85 6.87 7.72
C ILE A 69 -7.82 6.35 6.70
N TYR A 70 -8.24 6.03 5.47
CA TYR A 70 -7.32 5.58 4.42
C TYR A 70 -6.30 6.66 4.06
N SER A 71 -6.73 7.92 3.97
CA SER A 71 -5.84 9.04 3.68
C SER A 71 -4.78 9.21 4.76
N ALA A 72 -5.15 9.09 6.04
CA ALA A 72 -4.21 9.13 7.15
C ALA A 72 -3.20 7.98 7.08
N ALA A 73 -3.65 6.75 6.78
CA ALA A 73 -2.78 5.60 6.59
C ALA A 73 -1.79 5.79 5.43
N TRP A 74 -2.24 6.30 4.28
CA TRP A 74 -1.36 6.63 3.16
C TRP A 74 -0.36 7.74 3.50
N ILE A 75 -0.75 8.78 4.26
CA ILE A 75 0.17 9.83 4.72
C ILE A 75 1.26 9.25 5.63
N ILE A 76 0.90 8.33 6.54
CA ILE A 76 1.87 7.59 7.37
C ILE A 76 2.82 6.77 6.47
N SER A 77 2.29 6.11 5.43
CA SER A 77 3.12 5.38 4.47
C SER A 77 4.05 6.29 3.67
N ILE A 78 3.57 7.45 3.19
CA ILE A 78 4.37 8.43 2.43
C ILE A 78 5.52 8.95 3.28
N THR A 79 5.24 9.39 4.51
CA THR A 79 6.27 9.86 5.45
C THR A 79 7.28 8.76 5.76
N SER A 80 6.81 7.53 5.98
CA SER A 80 7.67 6.37 6.19
C SER A 80 8.55 6.05 4.98
N LEU A 81 8.00 6.11 3.77
CA LEU A 81 8.72 5.85 2.52
C LEU A 81 9.73 6.96 2.21
N ALA A 82 9.45 8.21 2.55
CA ALA A 82 10.42 9.31 2.43
C ALA A 82 11.64 9.04 3.32
N ILE A 83 11.43 8.64 4.57
CA ILE A 83 12.51 8.25 5.49
C ILE A 83 13.25 7.03 4.92
N ALA A 84 12.53 6.00 4.47
CA ALA A 84 13.10 4.79 3.88
C ALA A 84 13.99 5.11 2.66
N PHE A 85 13.55 6.04 1.80
CA PHE A 85 14.31 6.48 0.64
C PHE A 85 15.62 7.15 1.05
N VAL A 86 15.58 8.06 2.04
CA VAL A 86 16.78 8.71 2.61
C VAL A 86 17.74 7.67 3.19
N LEU A 87 17.23 6.69 3.94
CA LEU A 87 18.05 5.61 4.50
C LEU A 87 18.70 4.75 3.41
N CYS A 88 18.01 4.50 2.30
CA CYS A 88 18.56 3.73 1.19
C CYS A 88 19.75 4.44 0.52
N ILE A 89 19.69 5.76 0.37
CA ILE A 89 20.77 6.54 -0.26
C ILE A 89 21.92 6.89 0.71
N ALA A 90 21.62 7.05 2.01
CA ALA A 90 22.59 7.51 2.99
C ALA A 90 23.62 6.45 3.40
N VAL A 91 23.25 5.16 3.39
CA VAL A 91 24.14 4.06 3.77
C VAL A 91 25.16 3.76 2.66
N ARG A 92 26.37 4.32 2.82
CA ARG A 92 27.46 4.31 1.83
C ARG A 92 27.93 2.93 1.38
N GLY A 93 28.16 2.80 0.07
CA GLY A 93 28.87 1.71 -0.62
C GLY A 93 28.22 1.30 -1.96
N LEU A 94 28.94 0.52 -2.78
CA LEU A 94 28.52 0.18 -4.15
C LEU A 94 27.99 -1.26 -4.25
N THR A 95 26.68 -1.47 -4.15
CA THR A 95 26.06 -2.77 -4.50
C THR A 95 24.84 -2.56 -5.39
N THR A 96 24.55 -3.50 -6.29
CA THR A 96 23.39 -3.42 -7.20
C THR A 96 22.07 -3.30 -6.45
N PHE A 97 21.90 -4.02 -5.33
CA PHE A 97 20.78 -3.86 -4.41
C PHE A 97 20.52 -2.40 -3.98
N ARG A 98 21.59 -1.61 -3.76
CA ARG A 98 21.44 -0.19 -3.37
C ARG A 98 20.98 0.72 -4.50
N ALA A 99 21.25 0.35 -5.75
CA ALA A 99 20.77 1.11 -6.89
C ALA A 99 19.30 0.81 -7.21
N VAL A 100 18.81 -0.40 -6.89
CA VAL A 100 17.45 -0.83 -7.25
C VAL A 100 16.42 -0.60 -6.15
N MET A 101 16.81 -0.70 -4.87
CA MET A 101 15.89 -0.51 -3.73
C MET A 101 15.26 0.90 -3.68
N PRO A 102 15.99 2.00 -3.94
CA PRO A 102 15.37 3.33 -4.02
C PRO A 102 14.32 3.44 -5.12
N CYS A 103 14.46 2.72 -6.24
CA CYS A 103 13.47 2.72 -7.31
C CYS A 103 12.17 2.07 -6.85
N PHE A 104 12.23 0.92 -6.17
CA PHE A 104 11.07 0.30 -5.53
C PHE A 104 10.36 1.25 -4.56
N VAL A 105 11.12 1.86 -3.64
CA VAL A 105 10.60 2.79 -2.63
C VAL A 105 9.97 4.03 -3.29
N ALA A 106 10.63 4.60 -4.30
CA ALA A 106 10.13 5.76 -5.03
C ALA A 106 8.83 5.45 -5.81
N SER A 107 8.74 4.28 -6.43
CA SER A 107 7.51 3.83 -7.11
C SER A 107 6.32 3.76 -6.15
N LEU A 108 6.48 3.17 -4.96
CA LEU A 108 5.41 3.16 -3.94
C LEU A 108 5.11 4.54 -3.40
N PHE A 109 6.12 5.37 -3.17
CA PHE A 109 5.96 6.74 -2.69
C PHE A 109 5.09 7.57 -3.66
N VAL A 110 5.37 7.50 -4.96
CA VAL A 110 4.56 8.16 -6.00
C VAL A 110 3.14 7.61 -6.01
N SER A 111 2.96 6.29 -5.90
CA SER A 111 1.63 5.65 -5.88
C SER A 111 0.77 6.22 -4.74
N TYR A 112 1.30 6.25 -3.51
CA TYR A 112 0.54 6.76 -2.36
C TYR A 112 0.31 8.27 -2.40
N ILE A 113 1.24 9.06 -2.94
CA ILE A 113 0.98 10.49 -3.18
C ILE A 113 -0.23 10.66 -4.09
N ILE A 114 -0.29 9.93 -5.20
CA ILE A 114 -1.42 10.04 -6.13
C ILE A 114 -2.72 9.61 -5.44
N LEU A 115 -2.70 8.55 -4.62
CA LEU A 115 -3.88 8.12 -3.85
C LEU A 115 -4.37 9.20 -2.86
N VAL A 116 -3.47 9.81 -2.10
CA VAL A 116 -3.82 10.90 -1.16
C VAL A 116 -4.35 12.12 -1.89
N VAL A 117 -3.69 12.55 -2.98
CA VAL A 117 -4.13 13.70 -3.77
C VAL A 117 -5.49 13.41 -4.43
N ARG A 118 -5.74 12.19 -4.89
CA ARG A 118 -7.04 11.78 -5.42
C ARG A 118 -8.13 11.79 -4.35
N ALA A 119 -7.81 11.38 -3.12
CA ALA A 119 -8.78 11.25 -2.02
C ALA A 119 -9.12 12.59 -1.34
N LEU A 120 -8.12 13.45 -1.12
CA LEU A 120 -8.27 14.71 -0.38
C LEU A 120 -8.23 15.95 -1.27
N GLY A 121 -7.83 15.79 -2.54
CA GLY A 121 -7.76 16.89 -3.49
C GLY A 121 -9.13 17.33 -4.01
N PRO A 122 -9.19 18.49 -4.69
CA PRO A 122 -10.42 18.95 -5.33
C PRO A 122 -10.84 18.00 -6.46
N LEU A 123 -12.12 18.08 -6.86
CA LEU A 123 -12.64 17.34 -8.01
C LEU A 123 -11.76 17.57 -9.24
N PRO A 124 -11.13 16.50 -9.79
CA PRO A 124 -10.15 16.65 -10.85
C PRO A 124 -10.82 16.93 -12.20
N SER A 125 -10.15 17.70 -13.05
CA SER A 125 -10.50 17.76 -14.47
C SER A 125 -10.36 16.38 -15.13
N SER A 126 -11.05 16.14 -16.25
CA SER A 126 -10.93 14.88 -17.01
C SER A 126 -9.46 14.51 -17.32
N LEU A 127 -8.63 15.49 -17.68
CA LEU A 127 -7.21 15.27 -17.97
C LEU A 127 -6.41 14.92 -16.70
N THR A 128 -6.69 15.61 -15.59
CA THR A 128 -6.06 15.34 -14.29
C THR A 128 -6.41 13.93 -13.79
N CYS A 129 -7.69 13.58 -13.89
CA CYS A 129 -8.26 12.29 -13.52
C CYS A 129 -7.62 11.15 -14.32
N TYR A 130 -7.54 11.32 -15.65
CA TYR A 130 -6.83 10.41 -16.54
C TYR A 130 -5.35 10.24 -16.14
N SER A 131 -4.67 11.34 -15.81
CA SER A 131 -3.26 11.34 -15.40
C SER A 131 -3.04 10.57 -14.09
N TYR A 132 -3.97 10.67 -13.13
CA TYR A 132 -3.93 9.87 -11.91
C TYR A 132 -4.04 8.38 -12.21
N GLY A 133 -5.01 7.97 -13.03
CA GLY A 133 -5.20 6.56 -13.40
C GLY A 133 -3.95 5.95 -14.05
N VAL A 134 -3.39 6.64 -15.05
CA VAL A 134 -2.15 6.22 -15.73
C VAL A 134 -0.96 6.21 -14.77
N GLY A 135 -0.83 7.24 -13.94
CA GLY A 135 0.24 7.36 -12.95
C GLY A 135 0.21 6.26 -11.90
N LEU A 136 -0.97 5.92 -11.37
CA LEU A 136 -1.16 4.83 -10.42
C LEU A 136 -0.84 3.47 -11.05
N GLN A 137 -1.33 3.21 -12.27
CA GLN A 137 -1.02 1.96 -12.98
C GLN A 137 0.49 1.80 -13.16
N PHE A 138 1.17 2.85 -13.66
CA PHE A 138 2.61 2.83 -13.88
C PHE A 138 3.39 2.62 -12.59
N SER A 139 3.09 3.42 -11.56
CA SER A 139 3.86 3.44 -10.32
C SER A 139 3.71 2.15 -9.52
N PHE A 140 2.51 1.57 -9.42
CA PHE A 140 2.33 0.27 -8.80
C PHE A 140 2.99 -0.87 -9.59
N LEU A 141 2.81 -0.92 -10.92
CA LEU A 141 3.51 -1.92 -11.74
C LEU A 141 5.03 -1.81 -11.59
N ALA A 142 5.58 -0.60 -11.62
CA ALA A 142 7.00 -0.37 -11.40
C ALA A 142 7.46 -0.91 -10.03
N ALA A 143 6.68 -0.70 -8.96
CA ALA A 143 7.00 -1.28 -7.66
C ALA A 143 7.09 -2.83 -7.71
N PHE A 144 6.18 -3.51 -8.41
CA PHE A 144 6.24 -4.97 -8.58
C PHE A 144 7.44 -5.44 -9.39
N PHE A 145 7.74 -4.78 -10.50
CA PHE A 145 8.89 -5.10 -11.33
C PHE A 145 10.20 -4.85 -10.57
N TRP A 146 10.28 -3.78 -9.78
CA TRP A 146 11.45 -3.53 -8.92
C TRP A 146 11.60 -4.56 -7.81
N LEU A 147 10.49 -4.98 -7.18
CA LEU A 147 10.50 -6.08 -6.22
C LEU A 147 10.99 -7.38 -6.86
N ASN A 148 10.62 -7.63 -8.12
CA ASN A 148 11.09 -8.77 -8.88
C ASN A 148 12.58 -8.73 -9.20
N VAL A 149 13.11 -7.56 -9.58
CA VAL A 149 14.56 -7.35 -9.72
C VAL A 149 15.27 -7.64 -8.41
N ILE A 150 14.74 -7.17 -7.28
CA ILE A 150 15.31 -7.41 -5.96
C ILE A 150 15.35 -8.92 -5.64
N ALA A 151 14.24 -9.63 -5.85
CA ALA A 151 14.15 -11.07 -5.63
C ALA A 151 15.13 -11.87 -6.52
N PHE A 152 15.21 -11.51 -7.80
CA PHE A 152 16.12 -12.13 -8.77
C PHE A 152 17.59 -11.86 -8.42
N ASP A 153 17.97 -10.61 -8.14
CA ASP A 153 19.34 -10.24 -7.80
C ASP A 153 19.81 -10.96 -6.54
N LEU A 154 18.92 -11.12 -5.56
CA LEU A 154 19.19 -11.88 -4.35
C LEU A 154 19.44 -13.36 -4.65
N TRP A 155 18.48 -14.02 -5.30
CA TRP A 155 18.58 -15.43 -5.66
C TRP A 155 19.88 -15.71 -6.42
N ARG A 156 20.18 -14.86 -7.41
CA ARG A 156 21.37 -14.98 -8.26
C ARG A 156 22.66 -14.74 -7.47
N SER A 157 22.70 -13.73 -6.60
CA SER A 157 23.88 -13.42 -5.78
C SER A 157 24.24 -14.60 -4.86
N ILE A 158 23.23 -15.31 -4.36
CA ILE A 158 23.43 -16.50 -3.53
C ILE A 158 23.79 -17.70 -4.39
N SER A 159 23.12 -17.91 -5.53
CA SER A 159 23.32 -19.11 -6.37
C SER A 159 24.64 -19.08 -7.14
N THR A 160 25.01 -17.95 -7.72
CA THR A 160 26.18 -17.78 -8.59
C THR A 160 27.00 -16.55 -8.18
N PRO A 161 27.86 -16.65 -7.14
CA PRO A 161 28.58 -15.50 -6.58
C PRO A 161 29.70 -14.95 -7.49
N VAL A 162 30.10 -15.70 -8.52
CA VAL A 162 31.29 -15.41 -9.36
C VAL A 162 31.04 -14.31 -10.41
N ILE A 163 29.79 -13.90 -10.64
CA ILE A 163 29.49 -12.88 -11.66
C ILE A 163 29.55 -11.47 -11.06
N SER A 164 30.60 -10.74 -11.47
CA SER A 164 30.87 -9.35 -11.10
C SER A 164 29.64 -8.43 -11.19
N PRO A 165 29.44 -7.51 -10.21
CA PRO A 165 28.57 -6.35 -10.35
C PRO A 165 29.07 -5.45 -11.48
N GLY A 166 28.51 -5.62 -12.69
CA GLY A 166 28.84 -4.79 -13.85
C GLY A 166 27.81 -3.67 -14.11
N PRO A 167 28.22 -2.56 -14.74
CA PRO A 167 27.31 -1.52 -15.22
C PRO A 167 26.25 -2.06 -16.19
N LEU A 168 26.58 -3.06 -17.00
CA LEU A 168 25.63 -3.73 -17.90
C LEU A 168 24.50 -4.43 -17.14
N ARG A 169 24.79 -5.00 -15.96
CA ARG A 169 23.77 -5.63 -15.10
C ARG A 169 22.78 -4.58 -14.59
N LEU A 170 23.30 -3.46 -14.10
CA LEU A 170 22.46 -2.36 -13.64
C LEU A 170 21.61 -1.78 -14.79
N LEU A 171 22.20 -1.63 -15.98
CA LEU A 171 21.47 -1.19 -17.17
C LEU A 171 20.31 -2.14 -17.49
N ALA A 172 20.56 -3.45 -17.53
CA ALA A 172 19.51 -4.44 -17.78
C ALA A 172 18.38 -4.37 -16.74
N TYR A 173 18.72 -4.20 -15.46
CA TYR A 173 17.72 -4.03 -14.39
C TYR A 173 16.93 -2.73 -14.54
N MET A 174 17.56 -1.63 -14.93
CA MET A 174 16.89 -0.34 -15.19
C MET A 174 15.95 -0.43 -16.39
N THR A 175 16.39 -1.04 -17.49
CA THR A 175 15.56 -1.24 -18.67
C THR A 175 14.36 -2.15 -18.35
N TYR A 176 14.56 -3.23 -17.57
CA TYR A 176 13.47 -4.12 -17.17
C TYR A 176 12.49 -3.44 -16.18
N GLY A 177 13.01 -2.88 -15.10
CA GLY A 177 12.24 -2.31 -13.99
C GLY A 177 11.37 -1.12 -14.40
N TRP A 178 11.83 -0.30 -15.34
CA TRP A 178 11.05 0.83 -15.88
C TRP A 178 10.36 0.53 -17.21
N GLY A 179 11.01 -0.21 -18.09
CA GLY A 179 10.51 -0.48 -19.43
C GLY A 179 9.28 -1.38 -19.44
N CYS A 180 9.27 -2.45 -18.64
CA CYS A 180 8.11 -3.35 -18.59
C CYS A 180 6.83 -2.64 -18.10
N PRO A 181 6.82 -1.89 -16.99
CA PRO A 181 5.66 -1.07 -16.61
C PRO A 181 5.21 -0.10 -17.70
N LEU A 182 6.15 0.58 -18.39
CA LEU A 182 5.82 1.49 -19.50
C LEU A 182 5.14 0.76 -20.65
N LEU A 183 5.54 -0.48 -20.96
CA LEU A 183 4.90 -1.28 -21.99
C LEU A 183 3.44 -1.61 -21.62
N PHE A 184 3.19 -2.08 -20.39
CA PHE A 184 1.82 -2.39 -19.92
C PHE A 184 0.92 -1.16 -19.85
N VAL A 185 1.46 -0.02 -19.43
CA VAL A 185 0.72 1.26 -19.42
C VAL A 185 0.48 1.74 -20.86
N GLY A 186 1.48 1.62 -21.73
CA GLY A 186 1.38 1.99 -23.14
C GLY A 186 0.29 1.19 -23.86
N THR A 187 0.16 -0.11 -23.58
CA THR A 187 -0.93 -0.92 -24.14
C THR A 187 -2.28 -0.50 -23.58
N ALA A 188 -2.42 -0.26 -22.27
CA ALA A 188 -3.67 0.21 -21.68
C ALA A 188 -4.12 1.57 -22.27
N VAL A 189 -3.18 2.51 -22.42
CA VAL A 189 -3.43 3.81 -23.05
C VAL A 189 -3.81 3.66 -24.52
N ALA A 190 -3.14 2.77 -25.27
CA ALA A 190 -3.48 2.52 -26.67
C ALA A 190 -4.92 1.99 -26.81
N PHE A 191 -5.31 1.02 -25.98
CA PHE A 191 -6.68 0.51 -25.94
C PHE A 191 -7.70 1.58 -25.54
N ASP A 192 -7.32 2.51 -24.67
CA ASP A 192 -8.19 3.61 -24.30
C ASP A 192 -8.49 4.59 -25.45
N LYS A 193 -7.54 4.73 -26.40
CA LYS A 193 -7.68 5.61 -27.57
C LYS A 193 -8.40 4.97 -28.76
N ILE A 194 -8.44 3.64 -28.86
CA ILE A 194 -9.11 2.93 -29.96
C ILE A 194 -10.62 2.94 -29.70
N LYS A 195 -11.36 3.79 -30.42
CA LYS A 195 -12.83 3.92 -30.26
C LYS A 195 -13.64 2.98 -31.18
N ASP A 196 -13.05 2.52 -32.28
CA ASP A 196 -13.80 1.92 -33.39
C ASP A 196 -13.76 0.38 -33.44
N LEU A 197 -13.04 -0.27 -32.53
CA LEU A 197 -13.00 -1.73 -32.43
C LEU A 197 -13.96 -2.23 -31.33
N GLN A 198 -14.90 -3.12 -31.68
CA GLN A 198 -15.81 -3.71 -30.68
C GLN A 198 -15.06 -4.42 -29.54
N ILE A 199 -13.95 -5.11 -29.82
CA ILE A 199 -13.10 -5.74 -28.78
C ILE A 199 -12.46 -4.69 -27.86
N ALA A 200 -12.11 -3.52 -28.38
CA ALA A 200 -11.54 -2.43 -27.59
C ALA A 200 -12.59 -1.83 -26.62
N SER A 201 -13.89 -1.92 -26.93
CA SER A 201 -14.94 -1.36 -26.07
C SER A 201 -15.06 -2.05 -24.71
N THR A 202 -14.83 -3.38 -24.64
CA THR A 202 -14.85 -4.18 -23.40
C THR A 202 -13.59 -3.95 -22.57
N PHE A 203 -12.43 -3.85 -23.22
CA PHE A 203 -11.14 -3.66 -22.54
C PHE A 203 -10.72 -2.18 -22.43
N ARG A 204 -11.65 -1.24 -22.59
CA ARG A 204 -11.35 0.19 -22.52
C ARG A 204 -11.23 0.65 -21.06
N PRO A 205 -10.06 1.11 -20.59
CA PRO A 205 -9.89 1.52 -19.20
C PRO A 205 -10.78 2.70 -18.77
N ARG A 206 -10.99 3.69 -19.65
CA ARG A 206 -11.74 4.93 -19.39
C ARG A 206 -11.28 5.65 -18.12
N PHE A 207 -9.96 5.89 -18.01
CA PHE A 207 -9.33 6.49 -16.84
C PHE A 207 -9.94 7.86 -16.47
N GLU A 208 -10.55 8.55 -17.43
CA GLU A 208 -11.18 9.86 -17.23
C GLU A 208 -12.45 9.87 -16.36
N GLN A 209 -13.04 8.70 -16.07
CA GLN A 209 -14.32 8.61 -15.35
C GLN A 209 -14.16 8.43 -13.84
N GLU A 210 -13.32 7.49 -13.40
CA GLU A 210 -13.11 7.17 -11.98
C GLU A 210 -11.74 7.61 -11.44
N CYS A 211 -10.91 8.21 -12.30
CA CYS A 211 -9.49 8.48 -12.05
C CYS A 211 -8.71 7.20 -11.74
N TRP A 212 -9.23 6.10 -12.29
CA TRP A 212 -8.80 4.72 -12.18
C TRP A 212 -9.48 3.91 -13.31
N PHE A 213 -9.21 2.61 -13.39
CA PHE A 213 -9.88 1.73 -14.34
C PHE A 213 -11.38 1.65 -14.05
N HIS A 214 -12.22 2.19 -14.93
CA HIS A 214 -13.67 2.06 -14.84
C HIS A 214 -14.14 0.64 -15.21
N ALA A 215 -13.56 0.03 -16.25
CA ALA A 215 -13.94 -1.30 -16.70
C ALA A 215 -13.21 -2.41 -15.89
N PRO A 216 -13.94 -3.35 -15.24
CA PRO A 216 -13.34 -4.46 -14.50
C PRO A 216 -12.44 -5.36 -15.35
N GLU A 217 -12.82 -5.62 -16.61
CA GLU A 217 -12.08 -6.46 -17.55
C GLU A 217 -10.74 -5.80 -17.93
N ALA A 218 -10.76 -4.49 -18.15
CA ALA A 218 -9.54 -3.71 -18.41
C ALA A 218 -8.64 -3.67 -17.17
N ARG A 219 -9.23 -3.48 -15.98
CA ARG A 219 -8.52 -3.53 -14.70
C ARG A 219 -7.83 -4.87 -14.49
N PHE A 220 -8.51 -5.98 -14.81
CA PHE A 220 -7.90 -7.31 -14.74
C PHE A 220 -6.76 -7.46 -15.75
N ALA A 221 -7.03 -7.20 -17.03
CA ALA A 221 -6.09 -7.48 -18.12
C ALA A 221 -4.79 -6.65 -18.02
N PHE A 222 -4.91 -5.36 -17.66
CA PHE A 222 -3.78 -4.42 -17.70
C PHE A 222 -3.14 -4.14 -16.34
N PHE A 223 -3.72 -4.65 -15.24
CA PHE A 223 -3.20 -4.40 -13.90
C PHE A 223 -3.10 -5.68 -13.06
N TYR A 224 -4.22 -6.31 -12.70
CA TYR A 224 -4.17 -7.45 -11.77
C TYR A 224 -3.53 -8.71 -12.37
N ALA A 225 -3.74 -9.01 -13.65
CA ALA A 225 -3.13 -10.19 -14.29
C ALA A 225 -1.58 -10.06 -14.37
N PRO A 226 -1.00 -8.94 -14.83
CA PRO A 226 0.44 -8.71 -14.76
C PRO A 226 1.01 -8.80 -13.34
N ILE A 227 0.34 -8.18 -12.36
CA ILE A 227 0.78 -8.21 -10.95
C ILE A 227 0.77 -9.65 -10.42
N SER A 228 -0.32 -10.39 -10.66
CA SER A 228 -0.45 -11.79 -10.22
C SER A 228 0.66 -12.67 -10.80
N ALA A 229 0.96 -12.52 -12.10
CA ALA A 229 2.05 -13.25 -12.73
C ALA A 229 3.41 -12.92 -12.08
N ILE A 230 3.70 -11.64 -11.83
CA ILE A 230 4.96 -11.22 -11.19
C ILE A 230 5.05 -11.71 -9.74
N LEU A 231 3.95 -11.71 -8.98
CA LEU A 231 3.89 -12.25 -7.63
C LEU A 231 4.22 -13.75 -7.60
N ILE A 232 3.74 -14.51 -8.58
CA ILE A 232 4.10 -15.93 -8.73
C ILE A 232 5.59 -16.09 -9.05
N ILE A 233 6.14 -15.29 -9.97
CA ILE A 233 7.58 -15.32 -10.30
C ILE A 233 8.43 -14.95 -9.08
N ASN A 234 7.99 -13.96 -8.30
CA ASN A 234 8.63 -13.59 -7.04
C ASN A 234 8.65 -14.77 -6.08
N LEU A 235 7.51 -15.43 -5.86
CA LEU A 235 7.41 -16.62 -5.02
C LEU A 235 8.38 -17.72 -5.47
N ILE A 236 8.50 -17.96 -6.78
CA ILE A 236 9.48 -18.91 -7.33
C ILE A 236 10.91 -18.50 -6.95
N PHE A 237 11.31 -17.24 -7.16
CA PHE A 237 12.64 -16.78 -6.77
C PHE A 237 12.89 -16.89 -5.26
N PHE A 238 11.88 -16.68 -4.41
CA PHE A 238 12.02 -16.89 -2.96
C PHE A 238 12.26 -18.36 -2.63
N ILE A 239 11.47 -19.27 -3.20
CA ILE A 239 11.64 -20.71 -3.01
C ILE A 239 13.05 -21.14 -3.47
N LEU A 240 13.48 -20.70 -4.65
CA LEU A 240 14.81 -20.99 -5.17
C LEU A 240 15.93 -20.41 -4.29
N THR A 241 15.72 -19.21 -3.74
CA THR A 241 16.66 -18.60 -2.78
C THR A 241 16.78 -19.43 -1.52
N LEU A 242 15.67 -19.91 -0.96
CA LEU A 242 15.67 -20.78 0.22
C LEU A 242 16.42 -22.10 -0.04
N PHE A 243 16.22 -22.71 -1.21
CA PHE A 243 16.97 -23.90 -1.60
C PHE A 243 18.46 -23.63 -1.78
N ALA A 244 18.82 -22.53 -2.44
CA ALA A 244 20.21 -22.13 -2.64
C ALA A 244 20.91 -21.81 -1.31
N ILE A 245 20.20 -21.23 -0.35
CA ILE A 245 20.73 -21.03 1.01
C ILE A 245 20.95 -22.39 1.66
N ARG A 246 19.94 -23.27 1.71
CA ARG A 246 20.06 -24.59 2.34
C ARG A 246 21.21 -25.43 1.78
N SER A 247 21.44 -25.40 0.46
CA SER A 247 22.54 -26.13 -0.16
C SER A 247 23.92 -25.52 0.13
N LYS A 248 23.98 -24.22 0.49
CA LYS A 248 25.21 -23.49 0.80
C LYS A 248 25.47 -23.27 2.30
N VAL A 249 24.61 -23.79 3.18
CA VAL A 249 24.76 -23.75 4.66
C VAL A 249 26.07 -24.40 5.16
N VAL A 250 26.85 -25.06 4.29
CA VAL A 250 28.19 -25.59 4.61
C VAL A 250 29.33 -24.55 4.46
N ALA A 251 29.10 -23.36 3.90
CA ALA A 251 30.16 -22.36 3.65
C ALA A 251 29.95 -21.02 4.39
N GLN A 252 31.03 -20.44 4.89
CA GLN A 252 31.12 -19.18 5.66
C GLN A 252 30.53 -17.94 4.95
N GLU A 253 30.23 -17.98 3.64
CA GLU A 253 29.60 -16.90 2.87
C GLU A 253 28.18 -16.47 3.33
N VAL A 254 27.47 -17.31 4.10
CA VAL A 254 26.08 -17.03 4.52
C VAL A 254 25.97 -15.78 5.39
N GLU A 255 26.96 -15.50 6.24
CA GLU A 255 26.90 -14.40 7.20
C GLU A 255 26.92 -13.02 6.53
N LYS A 256 27.69 -12.88 5.43
CA LYS A 256 27.81 -11.62 4.65
C LYS A 256 26.51 -11.23 3.93
N HIS A 257 25.72 -12.21 3.52
CA HIS A 257 24.46 -11.99 2.80
C HIS A 257 23.20 -12.10 3.69
N HIS A 258 23.38 -12.40 4.98
CA HIS A 258 22.29 -12.77 5.87
C HIS A 258 21.22 -11.68 6.04
N SER A 259 21.65 -10.43 6.15
CA SER A 259 20.75 -9.28 6.32
C SER A 259 20.00 -8.88 5.03
N LEU A 260 20.54 -9.22 3.86
CA LEU A 260 19.96 -8.88 2.56
C LEU A 260 18.84 -9.83 2.15
N TRP A 261 19.00 -11.14 2.44
CA TRP A 261 17.96 -12.10 2.09
C TRP A 261 16.74 -11.98 3.00
N ARG A 262 16.94 -11.78 4.32
CA ARG A 262 15.84 -11.55 5.27
C ARG A 262 14.99 -10.36 4.85
N LEU A 263 15.64 -9.23 4.55
CA LEU A 263 14.99 -8.01 4.04
C LEU A 263 14.14 -8.30 2.80
N SER A 264 14.70 -9.00 1.81
CA SER A 264 13.98 -9.25 0.55
C SER A 264 12.81 -10.22 0.74
N ILE A 265 12.94 -11.23 1.61
CA ILE A 265 11.85 -12.15 1.96
C ILE A 265 10.74 -11.40 2.71
N GLU A 266 11.08 -10.63 3.74
CA GLU A 266 10.09 -9.86 4.51
C GLU A 266 9.36 -8.85 3.61
N LEU A 267 10.08 -8.15 2.71
CA LEU A 267 9.47 -7.25 1.74
C LEU A 267 8.49 -7.99 0.84
N ALA A 268 8.86 -9.15 0.31
CA ALA A 268 7.98 -9.86 -0.59
C ALA A 268 6.83 -10.59 0.08
N ILE A 269 6.97 -11.01 1.34
CA ILE A 269 5.84 -11.53 2.11
C ILE A 269 4.83 -10.41 2.33
N ILE A 270 5.26 -9.23 2.79
CA ILE A 270 4.35 -8.12 3.04
C ILE A 270 3.70 -7.64 1.74
N MET A 271 4.50 -7.42 0.69
CA MET A 271 3.99 -7.04 -0.62
C MET A 271 3.11 -8.13 -1.25
N GLY A 272 3.47 -9.41 -1.13
CA GLY A 272 2.70 -10.52 -1.69
C GLY A 272 1.36 -10.69 -0.97
N LEU A 273 1.35 -10.69 0.36
CA LEU A 273 0.13 -10.87 1.14
C LEU A 273 -0.85 -9.71 0.94
N CYS A 274 -0.41 -8.45 1.03
CA CYS A 274 -1.30 -7.30 0.85
C CYS A 274 -1.98 -7.33 -0.51
N TRP A 275 -1.23 -7.67 -1.56
CA TRP A 275 -1.76 -7.63 -2.93
C TRP A 275 -2.51 -8.89 -3.35
N ILE A 276 -2.22 -10.05 -2.75
CA ILE A 276 -3.11 -11.21 -2.87
C ILE A 276 -4.48 -10.86 -2.28
N MET A 277 -4.52 -10.21 -1.10
CA MET A 277 -5.79 -9.78 -0.51
C MET A 277 -6.52 -8.75 -1.39
N GLU A 278 -5.81 -7.80 -2.02
CA GLU A 278 -6.40 -6.86 -3.00
C GLU A 278 -7.00 -7.56 -4.22
N VAL A 279 -6.29 -8.54 -4.80
CA VAL A 279 -6.80 -9.32 -5.95
C VAL A 279 -8.03 -10.14 -5.53
N VAL A 280 -8.01 -10.73 -4.33
CA VAL A 280 -9.15 -11.47 -3.78
C VAL A 280 -10.33 -10.55 -3.51
N SER A 281 -10.12 -9.37 -2.93
CA SER A 281 -11.15 -8.34 -2.71
C SER A 281 -11.83 -7.96 -4.02
N TRP A 282 -11.05 -7.69 -5.07
CA TRP A 282 -11.59 -7.40 -6.39
C TRP A 282 -12.36 -8.59 -7.01
N ALA A 283 -11.85 -9.82 -6.87
CA ALA A 283 -12.44 -10.99 -7.52
C ALA A 283 -13.70 -11.52 -6.83
N VAL A 284 -13.72 -11.49 -5.49
CA VAL A 284 -14.85 -11.96 -4.67
C VAL A 284 -15.93 -10.87 -4.57
N GLY A 285 -15.52 -9.60 -4.52
CA GLY A 285 -16.44 -8.49 -4.28
C GLY A 285 -17.10 -8.58 -2.90
N GLY A 286 -18.37 -8.16 -2.83
CA GLY A 286 -19.14 -8.12 -1.59
C GLY A 286 -19.16 -6.74 -0.94
N ASP A 287 -19.61 -6.68 0.31
CA ASP A 287 -19.66 -5.45 1.08
C ASP A 287 -18.24 -4.94 1.35
N ALA A 288 -18.02 -3.64 1.16
CA ALA A 288 -16.71 -3.01 1.34
C ALA A 288 -16.16 -3.21 2.76
N SER A 289 -17.03 -3.34 3.76
CA SER A 289 -16.66 -3.54 5.17
C SER A 289 -15.82 -4.78 5.43
N TYR A 290 -15.95 -5.81 4.59
CA TYR A 290 -15.15 -7.04 4.72
C TYR A 290 -13.67 -6.82 4.42
N TRP A 291 -13.36 -5.80 3.63
CA TRP A 291 -12.01 -5.53 3.12
C TRP A 291 -11.33 -4.37 3.85
N TYR A 292 -12.03 -3.61 4.70
CA TYR A 292 -11.46 -2.45 5.40
C TYR A 292 -10.16 -2.76 6.14
N ALA A 293 -10.11 -3.89 6.86
CA ALA A 293 -8.91 -4.26 7.60
C ALA A 293 -7.72 -4.54 6.65
N THR A 294 -7.95 -5.24 5.54
CA THR A 294 -6.89 -5.57 4.57
C THR A 294 -6.43 -4.33 3.81
N ASP A 295 -7.37 -3.45 3.45
CA ASP A 295 -7.10 -2.22 2.73
C ASP A 295 -6.33 -1.23 3.61
N ILE A 296 -6.63 -1.15 4.92
CA ILE A 296 -5.85 -0.34 5.88
C ILE A 296 -4.43 -0.90 6.01
N ILE A 297 -4.27 -2.23 6.12
CA ILE A 297 -2.95 -2.86 6.18
C ILE A 297 -2.15 -2.56 4.90
N ASN A 298 -2.78 -2.64 3.73
CA ASN A 298 -2.18 -2.28 2.45
C ASN A 298 -1.86 -0.78 2.36
N ALA A 299 -2.73 0.09 2.91
CA ALA A 299 -2.49 1.52 3.00
C ALA A 299 -1.29 1.87 3.90
N LEU A 300 -1.01 1.04 4.91
CA LEU A 300 0.15 1.14 5.82
C LEU A 300 1.41 0.41 5.31
N GLN A 301 1.40 -0.14 4.10
CA GLN A 301 2.53 -0.90 3.55
C GLN A 301 3.86 -0.12 3.56
N GLY A 302 3.82 1.20 3.37
CA GLY A 302 5.01 2.06 3.44
C GLY A 302 5.67 2.07 4.81
N LEU A 303 4.89 2.00 5.89
CA LEU A 303 5.39 1.86 7.26
C LEU A 303 6.13 0.53 7.44
N PHE A 304 5.55 -0.57 6.94
CA PHE A 304 6.21 -1.87 7.01
C PHE A 304 7.53 -1.89 6.23
N VAL A 305 7.56 -1.29 5.04
CA VAL A 305 8.81 -1.14 4.25
C VAL A 305 9.88 -0.40 5.06
N LEU A 306 9.55 0.71 5.72
CA LEU A 306 10.49 1.42 6.59
C LEU A 306 11.00 0.53 7.73
N ILE A 307 10.10 -0.16 8.45
CA ILE A 307 10.47 -1.04 9.57
C ILE A 307 11.45 -2.13 9.10
N ILE A 308 11.22 -2.71 7.93
CA ILE A 308 12.12 -3.73 7.37
C ILE A 308 13.49 -3.11 7.04
N ILE A 309 13.54 -1.94 6.39
CA ILE A 309 14.81 -1.30 6.02
C ILE A 309 15.58 -0.82 7.27
N ALA A 310 14.90 -0.24 8.25
CA ALA A 310 15.51 0.31 9.47
C ALA A 310 16.17 -0.78 10.35
N ARG A 311 15.64 -2.00 10.34
CA ARG A 311 16.21 -3.17 11.04
C ARG A 311 17.49 -3.71 10.40
N ARG A 312 17.91 -3.17 9.25
CA ARG A 312 19.14 -3.63 8.58
C ARG A 312 20.37 -3.20 9.39
N PRO A 313 21.32 -4.11 9.71
CA PRO A 313 22.49 -3.79 10.55
C PRO A 313 23.27 -2.57 10.07
N ASN A 314 23.50 -2.45 8.74
CA ASN A 314 24.21 -1.31 8.16
C ASN A 314 23.48 0.02 8.37
N VAL A 315 22.14 -0.01 8.33
CA VAL A 315 21.29 1.17 8.57
C VAL A 315 21.30 1.50 10.06
N THR A 316 21.10 0.50 10.93
CA THR A 316 21.13 0.70 12.39
C THR A 316 22.47 1.27 12.85
N THR A 317 23.60 0.76 12.34
CA THR A 317 24.93 1.28 12.64
C THR A 317 25.09 2.72 12.14
N TRP A 318 24.66 3.02 10.91
CA TRP A 318 24.71 4.37 10.37
C TRP A 318 23.88 5.36 11.20
N VAL A 319 22.63 5.00 11.54
CA VAL A 319 21.74 5.82 12.38
C VAL A 319 22.36 6.07 13.75
N LYS A 320 22.94 5.04 14.41
CA LYS A 320 23.65 5.20 15.68
C LYS A 320 24.84 6.15 15.58
N GLN A 321 25.62 6.05 14.50
CA GLN A 321 26.77 6.95 14.25
C GLN A 321 26.33 8.39 13.97
N SER A 322 25.19 8.59 13.31
CA SER A 322 24.65 9.93 13.03
C SER A 322 23.98 10.58 14.24
N LEU A 323 23.28 9.80 15.09
CA LEU A 323 22.61 10.29 16.30
C LEU A 323 23.54 10.41 17.51
N GLY A 324 24.56 9.54 17.61
CA GLY A 324 25.51 9.54 18.73
C GLY A 324 26.57 10.63 18.67
N GLY A 325 26.51 11.53 17.68
CA GLY A 325 27.62 12.42 17.37
C GLY A 325 28.84 11.61 16.94
N ARG A 326 29.82 12.30 16.37
CA ARG A 326 31.10 11.74 15.97
C ARG A 326 31.90 11.36 17.22
N SER A 327 31.52 10.31 17.93
CA SER A 327 32.33 9.79 19.02
C SER A 327 33.56 9.13 18.40
N ASN A 328 34.70 9.80 18.57
CA ASN A 328 36.02 9.29 18.26
C ASN A 328 36.30 8.06 19.11
N ASP A 329 35.78 6.90 18.73
CA ASP A 329 36.16 5.61 19.31
C ASP A 329 36.19 4.55 18.20
N VAL A 330 37.22 4.65 17.35
CA VAL A 330 37.87 3.46 16.79
C VAL A 330 39.35 3.64 17.07
N GLU A 331 39.71 3.32 18.30
CA GLU A 331 41.07 3.02 18.69
C GLU A 331 41.56 1.81 17.87
N LYS A 332 42.67 2.04 17.16
CA LYS A 332 43.81 1.13 16.97
C LYS A 332 43.51 -0.38 17.17
N GLY A 333 43.48 -1.13 16.08
CA GLY A 333 43.64 -2.59 16.17
C GLY A 333 43.15 -3.37 14.95
N SER A 334 43.74 -3.15 13.77
CA SER A 334 43.71 -4.12 12.65
C SER A 334 44.42 -3.65 11.37
N THR A 335 45.00 -2.45 11.33
CA THR A 335 45.77 -1.96 10.16
C THR A 335 47.28 -2.16 10.30
N PHE A 336 47.73 -3.30 10.85
CA PHE A 336 49.15 -3.64 10.90
C PHE A 336 49.34 -5.17 10.76
N SER A 337 49.01 -5.75 9.61
CA SER A 337 49.40 -7.14 9.28
C SER A 337 49.31 -7.57 7.80
N TYR A 338 48.80 -6.77 6.85
CA TYR A 338 48.50 -7.30 5.50
C TYR A 338 49.19 -6.65 4.29
N VAL A 339 50.14 -5.74 4.47
CA VAL A 339 50.92 -5.23 3.31
C VAL A 339 52.42 -5.21 3.64
N GLN A 340 52.99 -6.41 3.80
CA GLN A 340 54.44 -6.61 3.74
C GLN A 340 54.79 -7.97 3.11
N GLN A 341 54.00 -8.39 2.10
CA GLN A 341 54.24 -9.65 1.38
C GLN A 341 54.31 -9.52 -0.15
N GLU A 342 54.48 -8.30 -0.68
CA GLU A 342 54.92 -8.09 -2.06
C GLU A 342 56.33 -7.51 -2.07
N THR A 343 57.32 -8.34 -1.79
CA THR A 343 58.71 -8.16 -2.23
C THR A 343 59.44 -9.49 -2.12
N LYS A 344 59.22 -10.35 -3.12
CA LYS A 344 60.24 -11.21 -3.75
C LYS A 344 59.67 -11.95 -4.95
#